data_AF-A0A934HHE0-F1
#
_entry.id   AF-A0A934HHE0-F1
#
_cell.length_a   1.000
_cell.length_b   1.000
_cell.length_c   1.000
_cell.angle_alpha   90.00
_cell.angle_beta   90.00
_cell.angle_gamma   90.00
#
_symmetry.space_group_name_H-M   'P 1'
#
loop_
_entity.id
_entity.type
_entity.pdbx_description
1 polymer ?
#
loop_
_entity_poly.entity_id
_entity_poly.type
_entity_poly.pdbx_seq_one_letter_code
_entity_poly.pdbx_strand_id
1 'polypeptide(L)'
;MPWFVCPHCGDWIYAEQVYAERPGSHGIGLGDLPAPAFAILTNAPETFRNGAVLPVRAWLGLTPYKSSASVYLGLRALEKAGFVKAVAYGRRKQYAGTPKLRDFSTA
;
A
#
# COMPACT_ATOMS: atom_id res chain seq x y z
N MET A 1 10.82 -3.84 -16.88
CA MET A 1 9.56 -4.57 -16.62
C MET A 1 9.67 -5.17 -15.22
N PRO A 2 8.87 -4.73 -14.22
CA PRO A 2 9.17 -5.04 -12.83
C PRO A 2 8.59 -6.39 -12.40
N TRP A 3 9.48 -7.28 -11.96
CA TRP A 3 9.14 -8.51 -11.25
C TRP A 3 9.27 -8.27 -9.76
N PHE A 4 8.39 -8.88 -8.95
CA PHE A 4 8.47 -8.78 -7.50
C PHE A 4 8.42 -10.17 -6.89
N VAL A 5 9.17 -10.37 -5.81
CA VAL A 5 9.11 -11.63 -5.05
C VAL A 5 7.93 -11.57 -4.10
N CYS A 6 7.03 -12.53 -4.23
CA CYS A 6 5.93 -12.80 -3.31
C CYS A 6 6.47 -13.02 -1.89
N PRO A 7 6.19 -12.15 -0.91
CA PRO A 7 6.72 -12.35 0.44
C PRO A 7 6.07 -13.54 1.17
N HIS A 8 4.94 -14.05 0.66
CA HIS A 8 4.22 -15.16 1.27
C HIS A 8 4.61 -16.53 0.68
N CYS A 9 4.91 -16.57 -0.61
CA CYS A 9 5.13 -17.80 -1.37
C CYS A 9 6.55 -17.93 -1.93
N GLY A 10 7.35 -16.86 -1.91
CA GLY A 10 8.72 -16.88 -2.44
C GLY A 10 8.80 -16.84 -3.97
N ASP A 11 7.68 -16.91 -4.66
CA ASP A 11 7.62 -16.94 -6.12
C ASP A 11 7.86 -15.56 -6.73
N TRP A 12 8.49 -15.55 -7.90
CA TRP A 12 8.62 -14.38 -8.74
C TRP A 12 7.29 -14.13 -9.43
N ILE A 13 6.57 -13.12 -8.94
CA ILE A 13 5.29 -12.74 -9.50
C ILE A 13 5.52 -11.66 -10.54
N TYR A 14 5.01 -11.91 -11.73
CA TYR A 14 4.98 -10.90 -12.78
C TYR A 14 3.92 -9.87 -12.46
N ALA A 15 4.27 -8.58 -12.57
CA ALA A 15 3.33 -7.50 -12.27
C ALA A 15 2.00 -7.74 -12.98
N GLU A 16 2.00 -8.04 -14.29
CA GLU A 16 0.80 -8.28 -15.12
C GLU A 16 -0.03 -9.50 -14.71
N GLN A 17 0.57 -10.56 -14.16
CA GLN A 17 -0.17 -11.76 -13.72
C GLN A 17 -1.08 -11.47 -12.52
N VAL A 18 -0.67 -10.56 -11.62
CA VAL A 18 -1.53 -10.06 -10.54
C VAL A 18 -2.74 -9.31 -11.10
N TYR A 19 -2.60 -8.61 -12.23
CA TYR A 19 -3.72 -7.91 -12.88
C TYR A 19 -4.67 -8.90 -13.57
N ALA A 20 -4.16 -10.00 -14.10
CA ALA A 20 -4.97 -10.96 -14.86
C ALA A 20 -5.80 -11.89 -13.96
N GLU A 21 -5.29 -12.31 -12.80
CA GLU A 21 -5.99 -13.25 -11.91
C GLU A 21 -7.09 -12.60 -11.03
N ARG A 22 -7.16 -11.27 -10.98
CA ARG A 22 -8.23 -10.53 -10.28
C ARG A 22 -9.08 -9.70 -11.26
N PRO A 23 -10.00 -10.33 -12.01
CA PRO A 23 -10.82 -9.66 -13.02
C PRO A 23 -11.92 -8.73 -12.46
N GLY A 24 -11.87 -8.38 -11.17
CA GLY A 24 -12.78 -7.42 -10.53
C GLY A 24 -12.16 -6.05 -10.20
N SER A 25 -10.87 -5.84 -10.49
CA SER A 25 -10.21 -4.56 -10.19
C SER A 25 -10.47 -3.53 -11.29
N HIS A 26 -11.66 -2.92 -11.25
CA HIS A 26 -11.96 -1.75 -12.06
C HIS A 26 -10.89 -0.65 -11.84
N GLY A 27 -10.02 -0.48 -12.84
CA GLY A 27 -9.46 0.81 -13.24
C GLY A 27 -8.60 1.58 -12.24
N ILE A 28 -7.92 0.92 -11.29
CA ILE A 28 -6.89 1.60 -10.50
C ILE A 28 -5.54 1.15 -11.04
N GLY A 29 -4.86 2.03 -11.76
CA GLY A 29 -3.52 1.82 -12.31
C GLY A 29 -2.48 1.57 -11.23
N LEU A 30 -2.49 0.37 -10.63
CA LEU A 30 -1.45 -0.09 -9.71
C LEU A 30 -0.09 -0.18 -10.41
N GLY A 31 -0.07 -0.15 -11.76
CA GLY A 31 1.16 -0.20 -12.57
C GLY A 31 2.02 1.04 -12.39
N ASP A 32 1.39 2.17 -12.05
CA ASP A 32 2.05 3.44 -11.80
C ASP A 32 2.42 3.61 -10.31
N LEU A 33 2.07 2.65 -9.44
CA LEU A 33 2.42 2.73 -8.04
C LEU A 33 3.89 2.33 -7.85
N PRO A 34 4.65 3.14 -7.09
CA PRO A 34 6.03 2.80 -6.78
C PRO A 34 6.06 1.56 -5.87
N ALA A 35 7.13 0.74 -5.98
CA ALA A 35 7.33 -0.45 -5.15
C ALA A 35 7.03 -0.27 -3.64
N PRO A 36 7.41 0.85 -2.96
CA PRO A 36 7.01 1.07 -1.58
C PRO A 36 5.50 1.20 -1.35
N ALA A 37 4.74 1.77 -2.28
CA ALA A 37 3.28 1.84 -2.18
C ALA A 37 2.65 0.44 -2.23
N PHE A 38 3.13 -0.40 -3.15
CA PHE A 38 2.68 -1.78 -3.26
C PHE A 38 2.99 -2.58 -1.99
N ALA A 39 4.20 -2.44 -1.44
CA ALA A 39 4.58 -3.09 -0.18
C ALA A 39 3.72 -2.63 1.01
N ILE A 40 3.32 -1.36 1.05
CA ILE A 40 2.42 -0.84 2.08
C ILE A 40 1.03 -1.47 1.94
N LEU A 41 0.49 -1.59 0.72
CA LEU A 41 -0.82 -2.23 0.48
C LEU A 41 -0.84 -3.69 0.93
N THR A 42 0.21 -4.44 0.58
CA THR A 42 0.28 -5.88 0.87
C THR A 42 0.50 -6.18 2.36
N ASN A 43 1.27 -5.33 3.06
CA ASN A 43 1.57 -5.53 4.49
C ASN A 43 0.68 -4.69 5.43
N ALA A 44 -0.30 -3.95 4.90
CA ALA A 44 -1.22 -3.16 5.71
C ALA A 44 -2.07 -4.07 6.61
N PRO A 45 -2.04 -3.90 7.95
CA PRO A 45 -2.86 -4.69 8.85
C PRO A 45 -4.35 -4.37 8.64
N GLU A 46 -5.22 -5.35 8.90
CA GLU A 46 -6.66 -5.23 8.70
C GLU A 46 -7.26 -4.04 9.47
N THR A 47 -6.77 -3.78 10.69
CA THR A 47 -7.18 -2.63 11.51
C THR A 47 -6.97 -1.29 10.79
N PHE A 48 -5.86 -1.14 10.05
CA PHE A 48 -5.59 0.05 9.25
C PHE A 48 -6.53 0.17 8.05
N ARG A 49 -6.83 -0.96 7.39
CA ARG A 49 -7.79 -1.02 6.28
C ARG A 49 -9.19 -0.60 6.73
N ASN A 50 -9.54 -0.93 7.97
CA ASN A 50 -10.79 -0.52 8.62
C ASN A 50 -10.79 0.92 9.17
N GLY A 51 -9.79 1.74 8.78
CA GLY A 51 -9.74 3.17 9.09
C GLY A 51 -8.90 3.53 10.31
N ALA A 52 -8.21 2.56 10.95
CA ALA A 52 -7.23 2.91 11.98
C ALA A 52 -6.11 3.76 11.39
N VAL A 53 -5.55 4.62 12.23
CA VAL A 53 -4.54 5.59 11.83
C VAL A 53 -3.16 5.06 12.24
N LEU A 54 -2.21 5.02 11.30
CA LEU A 54 -0.85 4.56 11.56
C LEU A 54 0.19 5.68 11.33
N PRO A 55 1.13 5.87 12.27
CA PRO A 55 2.26 6.77 12.05
C PRO A 55 3.26 6.16 11.06
N VAL A 56 4.02 7.00 10.37
CA VAL A 56 5.08 6.57 9.42
C VAL A 56 6.08 5.60 10.04
N ARG A 57 6.39 5.74 11.33
CA ARG A 57 7.27 4.80 12.03
C ARG A 57 6.70 3.38 12.13
N ALA A 58 5.38 3.22 12.23
CA ALA A 58 4.76 1.90 12.24
C ALA A 58 4.94 1.21 10.88
N TRP A 59 4.83 1.97 9.79
CA TRP A 59 5.07 1.46 8.43
C TRP A 59 6.48 0.96 8.18
N LEU A 60 7.49 1.52 8.86
CA LEU A 60 8.86 1.01 8.79
C LEU A 60 9.00 -0.38 9.43
N GLY A 61 8.17 -0.71 10.41
CA GLY A 61 8.13 -2.03 11.01
C GLY A 61 7.31 -3.05 10.23
N LEU A 62 6.38 -2.57 9.38
CA LEU A 62 5.46 -3.42 8.61
C LEU A 62 5.96 -3.71 7.19
N THR A 63 6.87 -2.89 6.66
CA THR A 63 7.31 -3.00 5.26
C THR A 63 8.77 -3.42 5.20
N PRO A 64 9.23 -4.03 4.08
CA PRO A 64 10.64 -4.32 3.87
C PRO A 64 11.52 -3.05 3.74
N TYR A 65 10.91 -1.86 3.67
CA TYR A 65 11.60 -0.59 3.50
C TYR A 65 11.90 0.07 4.85
N LYS A 66 13.14 -0.07 5.34
CA LYS A 66 13.61 0.53 6.61
C LYS A 66 13.89 2.04 6.54
N SER A 67 13.73 2.66 5.37
CA SER A 67 13.90 4.11 5.20
C SER A 67 12.57 4.84 5.28
N SER A 68 12.53 5.86 6.16
CA SER A 68 11.37 6.76 6.27
C SER A 68 11.01 7.41 4.94
N ALA A 69 12.02 7.73 4.11
CA ALA A 69 11.81 8.39 2.82
C ALA A 69 11.08 7.50 1.82
N SER A 70 11.45 6.21 1.73
CA SER A 70 10.80 5.24 0.84
C SER A 70 9.34 5.01 1.25
N VAL A 71 9.09 4.89 2.55
CA VAL A 71 7.74 4.77 3.09
C VAL A 71 6.92 6.03 2.80
N TYR A 72 7.49 7.23 2.96
CA TYR A 72 6.81 8.48 2.59
C TYR A 72 6.46 8.54 1.11
N LEU A 73 7.35 8.08 0.23
CA LEU A 73 7.10 8.03 -1.20
C LEU A 73 5.92 7.10 -1.51
N GLY A 74 5.90 5.92 -0.88
CA GLY A 74 4.78 4.97 -1.01
C GLY A 74 3.46 5.56 -0.51
N LEU A 75 3.45 6.13 0.70
CA LEU A 75 2.25 6.73 1.30
C LEU A 75 1.72 7.91 0.49
N ARG A 76 2.60 8.74 -0.10
CA ARG A 76 2.18 9.84 -0.99
C ARG A 76 1.56 9.33 -2.29
N ALA A 77 2.12 8.27 -2.87
CA ALA A 77 1.53 7.67 -4.08
C ALA A 77 0.16 7.07 -3.78
N LEU A 78 0.02 6.38 -2.64
CA LEU A 78 -1.27 5.86 -2.17
C LEU A 78 -2.26 6.96 -1.84
N GLU A 79 -1.80 8.09 -1.29
CA GLU A 79 -2.62 9.26 -1.02
C GLU A 79 -3.14 9.88 -2.32
N LYS A 80 -2.26 10.04 -3.32
CA LYS A 80 -2.63 10.53 -4.65
C LYS A 80 -3.61 9.59 -5.35
N ALA A 81 -3.45 8.28 -5.17
CA ALA A 81 -4.36 7.26 -5.68
C ALA A 81 -5.66 7.14 -4.86
N GLY A 82 -5.78 7.86 -3.73
CA GLY A 82 -6.97 7.88 -2.88
C GLY A 82 -7.15 6.65 -2.02
N PHE A 83 -6.12 5.83 -1.81
CA PHE A 83 -6.17 4.66 -0.91
C PHE A 83 -5.94 5.04 0.55
N VAL A 84 -5.11 6.03 0.80
CA VAL A 84 -4.85 6.55 2.15
C VAL A 84 -5.10 8.04 2.18
N LYS A 85 -5.31 8.60 3.37
CA LYS A 85 -5.43 10.04 3.59
C LYS A 85 -4.49 10.46 4.70
N ALA A 86 -3.73 11.54 4.50
CA ALA A 86 -2.97 12.14 5.58
C ALA A 86 -3.92 12.80 6.60
N VAL A 87 -3.71 12.50 7.87
CA VAL A 87 -4.41 13.07 9.02
C VAL A 87 -3.40 13.84 9.85
N ALA A 88 -3.75 15.07 10.24
CA ALA A 88 -2.91 15.87 11.11
C ALA A 88 -2.92 15.27 12.52
N TYR A 89 -1.73 15.06 13.08
CA TYR A 89 -1.53 14.61 14.46
C TYR A 89 -0.49 15.49 15.13
N GLY A 90 -0.94 16.61 15.69
CA GLY A 90 -0.06 17.67 16.21
C GLY A 90 0.90 18.16 15.14
N ARG A 91 2.22 18.11 15.42
CA ARG A 91 3.28 18.48 14.47
C ARG A 91 3.64 17.37 13.47
N ARG A 92 2.98 16.21 13.53
CA ARG A 92 3.29 15.04 12.69
C ARG A 92 2.12 14.72 11.76
N LYS A 93 2.43 14.02 10.67
CA LYS A 93 1.44 13.41 9.78
C LYS A 93 1.27 11.95 10.14
N GLN A 94 0.03 11.52 10.28
CA GLN A 94 -0.34 10.12 10.27
C GLN A 94 -1.14 9.83 9.01
N TYR A 95 -1.35 8.56 8.69
CA TYR A 95 -2.14 8.16 7.54
C TYR A 95 -3.28 7.28 8.03
N ALA A 96 -4.43 7.39 7.38
CA ALA A 96 -5.60 6.54 7.60
C ALA A 96 -5.93 5.80 6.31
N GLY A 97 -6.38 4.55 6.41
CA GLY A 97 -6.99 3.85 5.28
C GLY A 97 -8.31 4.52 4.88
N THR A 98 -8.56 4.60 3.58
CA THR A 98 -9.85 5.07 3.04
C THR A 98 -10.77 3.88 2.75
N PRO A 99 -12.08 4.09 2.52
CA PRO A 99 -12.98 3.02 2.06
C PRO A 99 -12.45 2.30 0.81
N LYS A 100 -11.80 3.03 -0.10
CA LYS A 100 -11.16 2.48 -1.31
C LYS A 100 -10.09 1.42 -0.99
N LEU A 101 -9.35 1.58 0.10
CA LEU A 101 -8.37 0.59 0.55
C LEU A 101 -9.02 -0.64 1.17
N ARG A 102 -10.12 -0.46 1.90
CA ARG A 102 -10.89 -1.57 2.48
C ARG A 102 -11.44 -2.47 1.37
N ASP A 103 -12.09 -1.85 0.39
CA ASP A 103 -12.75 -2.55 -0.70
C ASP A 103 -11.73 -3.25 -1.63
N PHE A 104 -10.50 -2.73 -1.72
CA PHE A 104 -9.38 -3.38 -2.41
C PHE A 104 -8.95 -4.71 -1.77
N SER A 105 -9.11 -4.86 -0.46
CA SER A 105 -8.67 -6.08 0.25
C SER A 105 -9.70 -7.20 0.28
N THR A 106 -10.96 -6.88 -0.01
CA THR A 106 -12.08 -7.84 -0.06
C THR A 106 -12.34 -8.40 -1.46
N ALA A 107 -11.74 -7.79 -2.49
CA ALA A 107 -11.59 -8.37 -3.83
C ALA A 107 -10.33 -9.26 -3.87
#